data_AF-W0ZE29-F1
#
_entry.id   AF-W0ZE29-F1
#
_cell.length_a   1.000
_cell.length_b   1.000
_cell.length_c   1.000
_cell.angle_alpha   90.00
_cell.angle_beta   90.00
_cell.angle_gamma   90.00
#
_symmetry.space_group_name_H-M   'P 1'
#
loop_
_entity.id
_entity.type
_entity.pdbx_description
1 polymer ?
#
loop_
_entity_poly.entity_id
_entity_poly.type
_entity_poly.pdbx_seq_one_letter_code
_entity_poly.pdbx_strand_id
1 'polypeptide(L)'
;MTRYAPAALAVILVLAITSCAAEPGTATSSSPGAGASPSASASSPPSATPVPSASPEPIASPTSPAQHELVNIAGRLGLADFTLRGTADYVSQWGVGTLDGSEVRIYEFASEDEYLTYLDSVAPFGITADDFVKRGLYAVAPTDRGQLERIRAAL
;
A
#
# COMPACT_ATOMS: atom_id res chain seq x y z
N MET A 1 19.62 24.37 36.62
CA MET A 1 18.36 24.52 37.36
C MET A 1 17.48 25.46 36.57
N THR A 2 16.39 24.97 35.97
CA THR A 2 15.04 25.58 35.92
C THR A 2 14.11 24.50 35.34
N ARG A 3 13.10 24.12 36.12
CA ARG A 3 12.09 23.10 35.83
C ARG A 3 10.94 23.74 35.05
N TYR A 4 10.36 23.04 34.07
CA TYR A 4 8.99 23.31 33.62
C TYR A 4 8.22 22.00 33.54
N ALA A 5 7.02 22.03 34.14
CA ALA A 5 6.15 20.91 34.47
C ALA A 5 5.30 20.43 33.27
N PRO A 6 4.82 19.17 33.29
CA PRO A 6 4.01 18.60 32.22
C PRO A 6 2.53 18.98 32.38
N ALA A 7 1.90 19.45 31.29
CA ALA A 7 0.46 19.61 31.22
C ALA A 7 -0.18 18.28 30.77
N ALA A 8 -0.89 17.65 31.69
CA ALA A 8 -1.76 16.52 31.44
C ALA A 8 -3.01 16.95 30.69
N LEU A 9 -3.41 16.21 29.65
CA LEU A 9 -4.76 16.28 29.12
C LEU A 9 -5.25 14.85 28.88
N ALA A 10 -6.08 14.39 29.82
CA ALA A 10 -6.78 13.14 29.77
C ALA A 10 -8.02 13.29 28.87
N VAL A 11 -8.20 12.37 27.93
CA VAL A 11 -9.51 12.11 27.32
C VAL A 11 -9.77 10.62 27.43
N ILE A 12 -10.64 10.28 28.37
CA ILE A 12 -11.25 8.96 28.53
C ILE A 12 -12.47 8.95 27.62
N LEU A 13 -12.54 8.03 26.67
CA LEU A 13 -13.82 7.59 26.13
C LEU A 13 -13.84 6.07 26.01
N VAL A 14 -14.53 5.47 26.97
CA VAL A 14 -14.94 4.07 27.01
C VAL A 14 -16.16 3.91 26.12
N LEU A 15 -16.14 2.97 25.20
CA LEU A 15 -17.34 2.31 24.68
C LEU A 15 -17.03 0.84 24.45
N ALA A 16 -17.49 0.03 25.40
CA ALA A 16 -17.57 -1.41 25.32
C ALA A 16 -18.92 -1.80 24.70
N ILE A 17 -18.89 -2.68 23.71
CA ILE A 17 -19.94 -3.67 23.39
C ILE A 17 -19.19 -4.86 22.76
N THR A 18 -18.83 -5.88 23.54
CA THR A 18 -19.64 -7.06 23.89
C THR A 18 -20.03 -7.90 22.68
N SER A 19 -19.34 -9.04 22.57
CA SER A 19 -19.81 -10.40 22.18
C SER A 19 -20.55 -10.57 20.84
N CYS A 20 -20.51 -11.70 20.15
CA CYS A 20 -20.19 -13.07 20.50
C CYS A 20 -19.87 -13.82 19.20
N ALA A 21 -18.88 -14.70 19.24
CA ALA A 21 -18.74 -15.77 18.27
C ALA A 21 -19.90 -16.77 18.44
N ALA A 22 -20.38 -17.35 17.34
CA ALA A 22 -20.90 -18.72 17.25
C ALA A 22 -21.38 -19.02 15.81
N GLU A 23 -20.67 -19.92 15.13
CA GLU A 23 -21.23 -20.88 14.15
C GLU A 23 -22.29 -21.77 14.86
N PRO A 24 -22.88 -22.84 14.28
CA PRO A 24 -23.12 -23.28 12.90
C PRO A 24 -24.64 -23.58 12.70
N GLY A 25 -25.06 -24.23 11.60
CA GLY A 25 -26.23 -25.12 11.67
C GLY A 25 -27.24 -25.06 10.52
N THR A 26 -27.05 -25.97 9.57
CA THR A 26 -28.05 -26.92 9.03
C THR A 26 -29.56 -26.66 9.22
N ALA A 27 -30.25 -26.64 8.07
CA ALA A 27 -31.25 -27.63 7.63
C ALA A 27 -32.74 -27.21 7.48
N THR A 28 -33.31 -27.81 6.42
CA THR A 28 -34.73 -28.08 6.10
C THR A 28 -35.55 -26.89 5.60
N SER A 29 -35.95 -26.86 4.32
CA SER A 29 -36.97 -27.68 3.63
C SER A 29 -38.39 -27.38 4.10
N SER A 30 -39.19 -26.75 3.23
CA SER A 30 -40.58 -27.15 2.92
C SER A 30 -41.11 -26.35 1.73
N SER A 31 -41.39 -27.08 0.65
CA SER A 31 -42.20 -26.65 -0.50
C SER A 31 -43.69 -26.87 -0.17
N PRO A 32 -44.58 -26.10 -0.78
CA PRO A 32 -45.61 -26.70 -1.64
C PRO A 32 -45.73 -25.89 -2.96
N GLY A 33 -45.85 -26.45 -4.16
CA GLY A 33 -46.45 -27.70 -4.57
C GLY A 33 -47.84 -27.42 -5.17
N ALA A 34 -47.92 -27.12 -6.47
CA ALA A 34 -48.98 -27.54 -7.41
C ALA A 34 -48.96 -26.74 -8.73
N GLY A 35 -48.96 -27.44 -9.87
CA GLY A 35 -49.49 -26.87 -11.12
C GLY A 35 -48.77 -27.23 -12.42
N ALA A 36 -49.00 -28.45 -12.92
CA ALA A 36 -49.06 -28.86 -14.34
C ALA A 36 -47.84 -28.66 -15.29
N SER A 37 -47.30 -29.81 -15.74
CA SER A 37 -46.63 -30.03 -17.05
C SER A 37 -47.70 -30.25 -18.15
N PRO A 38 -47.45 -30.14 -19.48
CA PRO A 38 -46.25 -30.63 -20.18
C PRO A 38 -45.69 -29.81 -21.38
N SER A 39 -44.49 -30.22 -21.81
CA SER A 39 -43.83 -30.20 -23.16
C SER A 39 -44.64 -29.72 -24.37
N ALA A 40 -44.09 -29.13 -25.44
CA ALA A 40 -42.72 -28.81 -25.87
C ALA A 40 -42.82 -27.95 -27.16
N SER A 41 -41.86 -27.07 -27.41
CA SER A 41 -41.12 -27.02 -28.70
C SER A 41 -40.06 -25.93 -28.73
N ALA A 42 -38.90 -26.36 -29.23
CA ALA A 42 -37.64 -25.69 -29.45
C ALA A 42 -37.70 -24.25 -30.00
N SER A 43 -36.74 -23.43 -29.55
CA SER A 43 -35.75 -22.80 -30.45
C SER A 43 -34.60 -22.22 -29.62
N SER A 44 -33.39 -22.70 -29.90
CA SER A 44 -32.12 -22.30 -29.27
C SER A 44 -31.83 -20.80 -29.39
N PRO A 45 -31.25 -20.14 -28.37
CA PRO A 45 -30.38 -19.00 -28.61
C PRO A 45 -28.95 -19.50 -28.93
N PRO A 46 -28.29 -18.97 -29.97
CA PRO A 46 -26.94 -19.36 -30.33
C PRO A 46 -25.88 -18.72 -29.44
N SER A 47 -24.74 -19.41 -29.39
CA SER A 47 -23.39 -18.93 -29.07
C SER A 47 -23.14 -18.33 -27.69
N ALA A 48 -22.52 -19.17 -26.86
CA ALA A 48 -21.55 -18.72 -25.88
C ALA A 48 -20.48 -17.86 -26.56
N THR A 49 -20.50 -16.56 -26.30
CA THR A 49 -19.32 -15.72 -26.49
C THR A 49 -18.32 -16.10 -25.39
N PRO A 50 -17.06 -16.41 -25.73
CA PRO A 50 -16.03 -16.58 -24.72
C PRO A 50 -15.85 -15.25 -23.99
N VAL A 51 -16.00 -15.27 -22.67
CA VAL A 51 -15.50 -14.19 -21.81
C VAL A 51 -14.02 -13.96 -22.16
N PRO A 52 -13.57 -12.72 -22.41
CA PRO A 52 -12.16 -12.48 -22.60
C PRO A 52 -11.45 -12.87 -21.31
N SER A 53 -10.60 -13.89 -21.41
CA SER A 53 -9.61 -14.20 -20.39
C SER A 53 -8.76 -12.94 -20.25
N ALA A 54 -8.93 -12.22 -19.14
CA ALA A 54 -8.05 -11.12 -18.78
C ALA A 54 -6.65 -11.71 -18.60
N SER A 55 -5.86 -11.63 -19.66
CA SER A 55 -4.44 -11.87 -19.61
C SER A 55 -3.88 -10.87 -18.59
N PRO A 56 -3.19 -11.31 -17.53
CA PRO A 56 -2.54 -10.37 -16.63
C PRO A 56 -1.57 -9.55 -17.49
N GLU A 57 -1.77 -8.23 -17.51
CA GLU A 57 -0.89 -7.33 -18.22
C GLU A 57 0.56 -7.61 -17.80
N PRO A 58 1.50 -7.73 -18.76
CA PRO A 58 2.90 -7.80 -18.41
C PRO A 58 3.24 -6.52 -17.65
N ILE A 59 3.68 -6.66 -16.41
CA ILE A 59 4.21 -5.56 -15.60
C ILE A 59 5.25 -4.86 -16.47
N ALA A 60 4.94 -3.65 -16.91
CA ALA A 60 5.79 -2.92 -17.84
C ALA A 60 7.21 -2.85 -17.27
N SER A 61 8.20 -3.30 -18.05
CA SER A 61 9.60 -3.14 -17.68
C SER A 61 9.87 -1.66 -17.36
N PRO A 62 10.72 -1.36 -16.35
CA PRO A 62 11.01 0.02 -15.97
C PRO A 62 11.46 0.79 -17.20
N THR A 63 10.71 1.82 -17.58
CA THR A 63 10.83 2.46 -18.90
C THR A 63 11.87 3.57 -18.90
N SER A 64 12.34 3.95 -17.70
CA SER A 64 13.35 4.99 -17.47
C SER A 64 14.44 4.50 -16.52
N PRO A 65 15.68 5.02 -16.61
CA PRO A 65 16.77 4.64 -15.70
C PRO A 65 16.44 4.93 -14.22
N ALA A 66 15.69 6.01 -13.93
CA ALA A 66 15.21 6.31 -12.58
C ALA A 66 14.26 5.21 -12.03
N GLN A 67 13.33 4.73 -12.86
CA GLN A 67 12.44 3.61 -12.50
C GLN A 67 13.23 2.35 -12.20
N HIS A 68 14.23 2.09 -13.03
CA HIS A 68 15.09 0.92 -12.87
C HIS A 68 15.87 0.98 -11.56
N GLU A 69 16.42 2.14 -11.20
CA GLU A 69 17.12 2.31 -9.93
C GLU A 69 16.19 2.25 -8.70
N LEU A 70 14.98 2.79 -8.77
CA LEU A 70 13.98 2.63 -7.71
C LEU A 70 13.65 1.15 -7.45
N VAL A 71 13.46 0.37 -8.52
CA VAL A 71 13.23 -1.09 -8.44
C VAL A 71 14.47 -1.82 -7.90
N ASN A 72 15.69 -1.41 -8.30
CA ASN A 72 16.93 -1.98 -7.77
C ASN A 72 17.13 -1.68 -6.28
N ILE A 73 16.75 -0.49 -5.82
CA ILE A 73 16.79 -0.13 -4.40
C ILE A 73 15.76 -0.99 -3.65
N ALA A 74 14.53 -1.07 -4.14
CA ALA A 74 13.48 -1.91 -3.55
C ALA A 74 13.92 -3.39 -3.46
N GLY A 75 14.55 -3.92 -4.51
CA GLY A 75 15.07 -5.28 -4.55
C GLY A 75 16.21 -5.52 -3.56
N ARG A 76 17.13 -4.56 -3.38
CA ARG A 76 18.21 -4.63 -2.38
C ARG A 76 17.69 -4.63 -0.96
N LEU A 77 16.65 -3.84 -0.71
CA LEU A 77 15.98 -3.77 0.59
C LEU A 77 15.09 -4.98 0.87
N GLY A 78 14.72 -5.75 -0.16
CA GLY A 78 13.79 -6.86 -0.05
C GLY A 78 12.35 -6.41 0.18
N LEU A 79 11.94 -5.28 -0.44
CA LEU A 79 10.57 -4.78 -0.32
C LEU A 79 9.58 -5.73 -1.03
N ALA A 80 8.55 -6.15 -0.30
CA ALA A 80 7.40 -6.84 -0.85
C ALA A 80 6.43 -5.84 -1.51
N ASP A 81 5.70 -6.29 -2.53
CA ASP A 81 4.62 -5.54 -3.20
C ASP A 81 5.04 -4.14 -3.71
N PHE A 82 6.31 -3.99 -4.10
CA PHE A 82 6.84 -2.71 -4.54
C PHE A 82 6.12 -2.23 -5.80
N THR A 83 5.53 -1.04 -5.69
CA THR A 83 4.75 -0.40 -6.75
C THR A 83 5.35 0.96 -7.04
N LEU A 84 5.75 1.17 -8.30
CA LEU A 84 6.13 2.48 -8.80
C LEU A 84 4.90 3.40 -8.85
N ARG A 85 5.10 4.63 -8.44
CA ARG A 85 4.13 5.71 -8.47
C ARG A 85 4.63 6.80 -9.44
N GLY A 86 3.76 7.78 -9.67
CA GLY A 86 4.07 8.91 -10.55
C GLY A 86 4.96 9.95 -9.88
N THR A 87 4.91 11.17 -10.41
CA THR A 87 5.56 12.35 -9.85
C THR A 87 4.77 12.88 -8.65
N ALA A 88 5.46 13.57 -7.74
CA ALA A 88 4.83 14.40 -6.71
C ALA A 88 5.59 15.74 -6.61
N ASP A 89 5.10 16.70 -5.82
CA ASP A 89 5.82 17.97 -5.62
C ASP A 89 7.26 17.71 -5.17
N TYR A 90 8.21 18.30 -5.90
CA TYR A 90 9.65 18.17 -5.70
C TYR A 90 10.23 16.75 -5.87
N VAL A 91 9.40 15.79 -6.27
CA VAL A 91 9.76 14.38 -6.43
C VAL A 91 9.54 13.98 -7.89
N SER A 92 10.65 13.67 -8.56
CA SER A 92 10.64 13.27 -9.96
C SER A 92 9.97 11.91 -10.14
N GLN A 93 10.22 10.98 -9.23
CA GLN A 93 9.50 9.72 -9.18
C GLN A 93 9.53 9.12 -7.78
N TRP A 94 8.55 8.31 -7.43
CA TRP A 94 8.61 7.53 -6.20
C TRP A 94 7.97 6.16 -6.36
N GLY A 95 8.21 5.31 -5.38
CA GLY A 95 7.55 4.02 -5.25
C GLY A 95 7.31 3.70 -3.78
N VAL A 96 6.49 2.69 -3.56
CA VAL A 96 6.12 2.24 -2.22
C VAL A 96 6.11 0.72 -2.18
N GLY A 97 6.63 0.14 -1.11
CA GLY A 97 6.59 -1.29 -0.85
C GLY A 97 6.54 -1.56 0.64
N THR A 98 6.63 -2.82 1.02
CA THR A 98 6.51 -3.26 2.41
C THR A 98 7.78 -3.97 2.87
N LEU A 99 8.35 -3.54 3.99
CA LEU A 99 9.47 -4.20 4.67
C LEU A 99 9.01 -4.68 6.05
N ASP A 100 9.04 -6.00 6.27
CA ASP A 100 8.61 -6.62 7.53
C ASP A 100 7.21 -6.16 8.00
N GLY A 101 6.27 -5.99 7.05
CA GLY A 101 4.91 -5.52 7.32
C GLY A 101 4.75 -4.00 7.46
N SER A 102 5.84 -3.22 7.39
CA SER A 102 5.80 -1.75 7.45
C SER A 102 5.97 -1.12 6.08
N GLU A 103 5.22 -0.06 5.79
CA GLU A 103 5.34 0.67 4.52
C GLU A 103 6.68 1.41 4.45
N VAL A 104 7.37 1.24 3.32
CA VAL A 104 8.61 1.94 2.96
C VAL A 104 8.42 2.64 1.63
N ARG A 105 8.69 3.94 1.61
CA ARG A 105 8.63 4.76 0.40
C ARG A 105 10.04 5.04 -0.09
N ILE A 106 10.23 5.01 -1.40
CA ILE A 106 11.49 5.36 -2.04
C ILE A 106 11.22 6.51 -3.00
N TYR A 107 11.89 7.62 -2.79
CA TYR A 107 11.78 8.85 -3.57
C TYR A 107 13.02 9.05 -4.43
N GLU A 108 12.84 9.54 -5.64
CA GLU A 108 13.86 10.03 -6.55
C GLU A 108 13.65 11.53 -6.77
N PHE A 109 14.72 12.29 -6.62
CA PHE A 109 14.76 13.74 -6.77
C PHE A 109 15.59 14.10 -8.00
N ALA A 110 15.18 15.13 -8.75
CA ALA A 110 15.98 15.61 -9.87
C ALA A 110 17.34 16.19 -9.42
N SER A 111 17.37 16.79 -8.23
CA SER A 111 18.52 17.53 -7.69
C SER A 111 18.53 17.52 -6.16
N GLU A 112 19.66 17.89 -5.57
CA GLU A 112 19.77 18.07 -4.11
C GLU A 112 18.91 19.23 -3.59
N ASP A 113 18.78 20.33 -4.34
CA ASP A 113 17.87 21.43 -4.01
C ASP A 113 16.40 20.99 -3.92
N GLU A 114 15.94 20.10 -4.80
CA GLU A 114 14.58 19.56 -4.77
C GLU A 114 14.36 18.70 -3.52
N TYR A 115 15.37 17.92 -3.12
CA TYR A 115 15.33 17.17 -1.87
C TYR A 115 15.25 18.09 -0.64
N LEU A 116 16.03 19.18 -0.60
CA LEU A 116 15.96 20.14 0.51
C LEU A 116 14.63 20.87 0.54
N THR A 117 14.08 21.23 -0.62
CA THR A 117 12.75 21.85 -0.74
C THR A 117 11.65 20.89 -0.30
N TYR A 118 11.78 19.61 -0.66
CA TYR A 118 10.90 18.56 -0.16
C TYR A 118 10.96 18.46 1.37
N LEU A 119 12.15 18.42 1.97
CA LEU A 119 12.33 18.39 3.43
C LEU A 119 11.70 19.60 4.12
N ASP A 120 11.86 20.80 3.57
CA ASP A 120 11.23 22.02 4.11
C ASP A 120 9.69 21.92 4.06
N SER A 121 9.15 21.37 2.96
CA SER A 121 7.71 21.17 2.81
C SER A 121 7.12 20.16 3.81
N VAL A 122 7.91 19.17 4.25
CA VAL A 122 7.46 18.13 5.19
C VAL A 122 7.84 18.39 6.65
N ALA A 123 8.78 19.32 6.89
CA ALA A 123 9.15 19.80 8.22
C ALA A 123 7.97 20.24 9.12
N PRO A 124 6.92 20.94 8.63
CA PRO A 124 5.77 21.29 9.47
C PRO A 124 4.99 20.06 9.98
N PHE A 125 5.17 18.88 9.39
CA PHE A 125 4.58 17.62 9.84
C PHE A 125 5.50 16.85 10.79
N GLY A 126 6.64 17.43 11.19
CA GLY A 126 7.62 16.79 12.08
C GLY A 126 8.50 15.76 11.40
N ILE A 127 8.47 15.70 10.06
CA ILE A 127 9.32 14.84 9.24
C ILE A 127 10.62 15.60 8.94
N THR A 128 11.76 14.99 9.22
CA THR A 128 13.09 15.60 9.08
C THR A 128 14.01 14.71 8.27
N ALA A 129 15.22 15.18 7.93
CA ALA A 129 16.20 14.37 7.21
C ALA A 129 16.55 13.03 7.91
N ASP A 130 16.41 12.97 9.24
CA ASP A 130 16.69 11.75 10.04
C ASP A 130 15.65 10.65 9.81
N ASP A 131 14.45 11.00 9.33
CA ASP A 131 13.41 10.06 8.92
C ASP A 131 13.72 9.34 7.60
N PHE A 132 14.81 9.71 6.94
CA PHE A 132 15.18 9.18 5.64
C PHE A 132 16.58 8.58 5.67
N VAL A 133 16.77 7.56 4.83
CA VAL A 133 18.08 7.12 4.41
C VAL A 133 18.33 7.61 2.99
N LYS A 134 19.29 8.53 2.84
CA LYS A 134 19.65 9.11 1.55
C LYS A 134 20.80 8.34 0.89
N ARG A 135 20.69 8.09 -0.42
CA ARG A 135 21.74 7.54 -1.28
C ARG A 135 21.75 8.28 -2.61
N GLY A 136 22.67 9.23 -2.78
CA GLY A 136 22.69 10.11 -3.94
C GLY A 136 21.40 10.95 -4.01
N LEU A 137 20.68 10.87 -5.14
CA LEU A 137 19.40 11.55 -5.37
C LEU A 137 18.17 10.73 -4.94
N TYR A 138 18.39 9.62 -4.21
CA TYR A 138 17.31 8.78 -3.71
C TYR A 138 17.19 8.91 -2.19
N ALA A 139 15.96 8.96 -1.69
CA ALA A 139 15.68 8.91 -0.25
C ALA A 139 14.69 7.80 0.06
N VAL A 140 15.01 6.98 1.05
CA VAL A 140 14.16 5.90 1.54
C VAL A 140 13.54 6.30 2.87
N ALA A 141 12.22 6.32 2.95
CA ALA A 141 11.44 6.71 4.10
C ALA A 141 10.60 5.51 4.59
N PRO A 142 11.06 4.77 5.62
CA PRO A 142 10.21 3.80 6.29
C PRO A 142 9.20 4.51 7.19
N THR A 143 8.01 3.92 7.33
CA THR A 143 7.04 4.35 8.35
C THR A 143 7.54 3.97 9.75
N ASP A 144 8.26 2.84 9.87
CA ASP A 144 8.89 2.42 11.12
C ASP A 144 10.35 2.91 11.18
N ARG A 145 10.63 3.88 12.06
CA ARG A 145 11.99 4.42 12.25
C ARG A 145 13.00 3.38 12.74
N GLY A 146 12.53 2.29 13.37
CA GLY A 146 13.39 1.17 13.78
C GLY A 146 14.09 0.47 12.60
N GLN A 147 13.57 0.64 11.39
CA GLN A 147 14.13 0.05 10.17
C GLN A 147 15.25 0.90 9.54
N LEU A 148 15.47 2.15 9.97
CA LEU A 148 16.41 3.08 9.33
C LEU A 148 17.84 2.53 9.29
N GLU A 149 18.33 1.98 10.40
CA GLU A 149 19.69 1.41 10.46
C GLU A 149 19.86 0.21 9.53
N ARG A 150 18.83 -0.64 9.44
CA ARG A 150 18.83 -1.78 8.51
C ARG A 150 18.82 -1.32 7.06
N ILE A 151 17.99 -0.33 6.74
CA ILE A 151 17.91 0.25 5.39
C ILE A 151 19.25 0.90 5.02
N ARG A 152 19.88 1.62 5.95
CA ARG A 152 21.21 2.22 5.77
C ARG A 152 22.30 1.18 5.53
N ALA A 153 22.23 0.01 6.16
CA ALA A 153 23.18 -1.07 5.93
C ALA A 153 23.02 -1.76 4.56
N ALA A 154 21.85 -1.65 3.92
CA ALA A 154 21.53 -2.34 2.67
C ALA A 154 21.66 -1.48 1.40
N LEU A 155 21.84 -0.16 1.57
CA LEU A 155 22.00 0.84 0.49
C LEU A 155 23.47 1.11 0.17
#